data_AF-J9EQ43-F1
#
_entry.id   AF-J9EQ43-F1
#
_cell.length_a   1.000
_cell.length_b   1.000
_cell.length_c   1.000
_cell.angle_alpha   90.00
_cell.angle_beta   90.00
_cell.angle_gamma   90.00
#
_symmetry.space_group_name_H-M   'P 1'
#
loop_
_entity.id
_entity.type
_entity.pdbx_description
1 polymer ?
#
loop_
_entity_poly.entity_id
_entity_poly.type
_entity_poly.pdbx_seq_one_letter_code
_entity_poly.pdbx_strand_id
1 'polypeptide(L)'
;MQPFYLASGVFPESSGMHIVLQGSTLHRLFITNLCLNGDYTVKIDCDKTLQLMLWKKDNDKEVIKCIEDKVEGVRNAWNFHATDEIIVGIGLRSPNFAILRSFIFRRQLNLGILSKEL
;
A
#
# COMPACT_ATOMS: atom_id res chain seq x y z
N MET A 1 6.10 12.20 5.72
CA MET A 1 5.88 10.79 6.14
C MET A 1 7.24 10.17 6.34
N GLN A 2 7.60 9.81 7.57
CA GLN A 2 8.85 9.12 7.88
C GLN A 2 8.55 7.61 7.93
N PRO A 3 9.29 6.74 7.23
CA PRO A 3 8.96 5.32 7.25
C PRO A 3 9.35 4.68 8.58
N PHE A 4 8.51 3.77 9.06
CA PHE A 4 8.52 3.20 10.41
C PHE A 4 9.39 1.95 10.50
N TYR A 5 10.61 1.97 9.98
CA TYR A 5 11.55 0.85 10.18
C TYR A 5 12.09 0.78 11.63
N LEU A 6 11.62 1.63 12.56
CA LEU A 6 12.21 1.77 13.90
C LEU A 6 11.50 1.03 15.05
N ALA A 7 10.29 0.44 14.89
CA ALA A 7 9.57 -0.10 16.06
C ALA A 7 9.05 -1.55 16.00
N SER A 8 9.38 -2.34 14.97
CA SER A 8 9.02 -3.78 14.95
C SER A 8 10.18 -4.77 14.75
N GLY A 9 11.44 -4.32 14.82
CA GLY A 9 12.62 -5.19 14.95
C GLY A 9 13.00 -6.09 13.76
N VAL A 10 12.16 -6.24 12.74
CA VAL A 10 12.51 -6.99 11.52
C VAL A 10 12.69 -6.00 10.37
N PHE A 11 13.96 -5.65 10.14
CA PHE A 11 14.38 -4.77 9.06
C PHE A 11 14.42 -5.56 7.74
N PRO A 12 13.72 -5.13 6.67
CA PRO A 12 14.17 -5.50 5.35
C PRO A 12 15.57 -4.91 5.15
N GLU A 13 16.56 -5.72 4.79
CA GLU A 13 17.90 -5.22 4.48
C GLU A 13 17.79 -4.16 3.39
N SER A 14 18.19 -2.93 3.70
CA SER A 14 18.23 -1.85 2.74
C SER A 14 19.63 -1.78 2.15
N SER A 15 19.78 -2.16 0.88
CA SER A 15 21.04 -2.03 0.13
C SER A 15 21.26 -0.59 -0.41
N GLY A 16 20.67 0.42 0.24
CA GLY A 16 20.79 1.83 -0.13
C GLY A 16 19.89 2.32 -1.27
N MET A 17 19.26 1.42 -2.03
CA MET A 17 18.40 1.76 -3.19
C MET A 17 17.10 0.93 -3.28
N HIS A 18 16.96 -0.13 -2.49
CA HIS A 18 15.81 -1.04 -2.52
C HIS A 18 15.54 -1.63 -1.13
N ILE A 19 14.34 -2.17 -0.95
CA ILE A 19 13.86 -2.84 0.25
C ILE A 19 13.81 -4.34 -0.06
N VAL A 20 14.53 -5.15 0.73
CA VAL A 20 14.53 -6.61 0.60
C VAL A 20 13.44 -7.22 1.50
N LEU A 21 12.38 -7.75 0.90
CA LEU A 21 11.32 -8.48 1.60
C LEU A 21 11.73 -9.94 1.77
N GLN A 22 12.02 -10.35 3.00
CA GLN A 22 12.51 -11.69 3.30
C GLN A 22 11.38 -12.66 3.65
N GLY A 23 11.34 -13.80 2.96
CA GLY A 23 10.49 -14.94 3.29
C GLY A 23 9.02 -14.79 2.92
N SER A 24 8.24 -15.83 3.22
CA SER A 24 6.79 -15.85 3.02
C SER A 24 6.08 -15.19 4.21
N THR A 25 5.98 -13.86 4.22
CA THR A 25 5.37 -13.13 5.35
C THR A 25 4.64 -11.86 4.93
N LEU A 26 3.95 -11.26 5.91
CA LEU A 26 3.28 -9.98 5.80
C LEU A 26 4.20 -8.87 6.30
N HIS A 27 4.60 -7.98 5.39
CA HIS A 27 5.48 -6.86 5.69
C HIS A 27 4.67 -5.57 5.81
N ARG A 28 4.59 -4.99 7.00
CA ARG A 28 4.06 -3.63 7.20
C ARG A 28 5.16 -2.62 6.88
N LEU A 29 4.99 -1.87 5.78
CA LEU A 29 6.00 -0.92 5.29
C LEU A 29 5.86 0.46 5.92
N PHE A 30 4.61 0.89 6.14
CA PHE A 30 4.30 2.21 6.67
C PHE A 30 3.32 2.07 7.82
N ILE A 31 3.57 2.80 8.91
CA ILE A 31 2.56 3.12 9.92
C ILE A 31 1.99 4.49 9.58
N THR A 32 0.67 4.59 9.64
CA THR A 32 -0.06 5.73 9.12
C THR A 32 -1.19 6.14 10.07
N ASN A 33 -1.81 7.27 9.78
CA ASN A 33 -3.12 7.65 10.31
C ASN A 33 -3.86 8.42 9.22
N LEU A 34 -4.09 7.74 8.08
CA LEU A 34 -4.64 8.36 6.88
C LEU A 34 -6.15 8.18 6.86
N CYS A 35 -6.89 9.28 6.87
CA CYS A 35 -8.33 9.28 6.59
C CYS A 35 -8.53 9.27 5.08
N LEU A 36 -8.97 8.15 4.52
CA LEU A 36 -9.16 7.95 3.10
C LEU A 36 -10.64 8.04 2.72
N ASN A 37 -10.93 8.83 1.68
CA ASN A 37 -12.26 8.95 1.10
C ASN A 37 -12.15 9.21 -0.42
N GLY A 38 -12.59 8.24 -1.22
CA GLY A 38 -12.54 8.24 -2.68
C GLY A 38 -11.67 7.12 -3.26
N ASP A 39 -11.24 7.30 -4.51
CA ASP A 39 -10.48 6.31 -5.27
C ASP A 39 -8.97 6.52 -5.13
N TYR A 40 -8.25 5.42 -4.98
CA TYR A 40 -6.81 5.41 -4.78
C TYR A 40 -6.14 4.40 -5.71
N THR A 41 -4.94 4.74 -6.14
CA THR A 41 -4.06 3.84 -6.89
C THR A 41 -2.78 3.62 -6.10
N VAL A 42 -2.38 2.35 -6.04
CA VAL A 42 -1.09 1.93 -5.53
C VAL A 42 -0.31 1.24 -6.63
N LYS A 43 0.94 1.62 -6.81
CA LYS A 43 1.87 0.98 -7.76
C LYS A 43 3.18 0.72 -7.06
N ILE A 44 3.75 -0.46 -7.27
CA ILE A 44 5.08 -0.78 -6.77
C ILE A 44 5.93 -1.34 -7.91
N ASP A 45 7.23 -1.07 -7.85
CA ASP A 45 8.22 -1.78 -8.67
C ASP A 45 8.82 -2.89 -7.81
N CYS A 46 8.52 -4.14 -8.19
CA CYS A 46 9.04 -5.32 -7.52
C CYS A 46 9.26 -6.45 -8.52
N ASP A 47 10.29 -7.25 -8.30
CA ASP A 47 10.64 -8.43 -9.10
C ASP A 47 9.62 -9.59 -8.96
N LYS A 48 8.83 -9.59 -7.89
CA LYS A 48 7.77 -10.58 -7.63
C LYS A 48 6.38 -9.95 -7.65
N THR A 49 5.37 -10.78 -7.93
CA THR A 49 3.97 -10.38 -7.73
C THR A 49 3.63 -10.47 -6.25
N LEU A 50 3.20 -9.35 -5.67
CA LEU A 50 2.86 -9.26 -4.25
C LEU A 50 1.34 -9.08 -4.06
N GLN A 51 0.89 -9.04 -2.81
CA GLN A 51 -0.47 -8.62 -2.46
C GLN A 51 -0.39 -7.34 -1.63
N LEU A 52 -1.26 -6.37 -1.92
CA LEU A 52 -1.37 -5.13 -1.17
C LEU A 52 -2.25 -5.35 0.07
N MET A 53 -1.74 -4.94 1.22
CA MET A 53 -2.36 -5.15 2.52
C MET A 53 -2.50 -3.81 3.25
N LEU A 54 -3.71 -3.48 3.69
CA LEU A 54 -4.02 -2.28 4.46
C LEU A 54 -4.49 -2.67 5.85
N TRP A 55 -4.01 -1.98 6.88
CA TRP A 55 -4.56 -2.07 8.23
C TRP A 55 -5.51 -0.92 8.43
N LYS A 56 -6.78 -1.23 8.59
CA LYS A 56 -7.86 -0.28 8.85
C LYS A 56 -8.17 -0.26 10.34
N LYS A 57 -8.44 0.92 10.87
CA LYS A 57 -9.03 1.08 12.21
C LYS A 57 -10.55 0.88 12.12
N ASP A 58 -11.07 -0.06 12.89
CA ASP A 58 -12.50 -0.38 13.00
C ASP A 58 -12.85 -0.58 14.48
N ASN A 59 -13.70 0.29 15.04
CA ASN A 59 -14.10 0.27 16.46
C ASN A 59 -12.91 0.05 17.44
N ASP A 60 -11.87 0.87 17.28
CA ASP A 60 -10.61 0.80 18.05
C ASP A 60 -9.77 -0.48 17.91
N LYS A 61 -10.11 -1.36 16.95
CA LYS A 61 -9.32 -2.52 16.57
C LYS A 61 -8.69 -2.32 15.20
N GLU A 62 -7.57 -3.00 14.96
CA GLU A 62 -6.94 -3.07 13.64
C GLU A 62 -7.47 -4.29 12.87
N VAL A 63 -8.01 -4.05 11.67
CA VAL A 63 -8.46 -5.10 10.75
C VAL A 63 -7.63 -5.06 9.48
N ILE A 64 -7.19 -6.22 9.00
CA ILE A 64 -6.37 -6.35 7.80
C ILE A 64 -7.28 -6.53 6.58
N LYS A 65 -7.11 -5.66 5.59
CA LYS A 65 -7.80 -5.67 4.29
C LYS A 65 -6.79 -6.00 3.19
N CYS A 66 -7.04 -7.08 2.45
CA CYS A 66 -6.31 -7.41 1.23
C CYS A 66 -6.99 -6.69 0.06
N ILE A 67 -6.21 -5.99 -0.78
CA ILE A 67 -6.76 -5.35 -1.98
C ILE A 67 -6.67 -6.32 -3.16
N GLU A 68 -7.84 -6.75 -3.63
CA GLU A 68 -7.99 -7.73 -4.69
C GLU A 68 -8.01 -7.10 -6.08
N ASP A 69 -8.54 -5.87 -6.19
CA ASP A 69 -8.68 -5.15 -7.45
C ASP A 69 -7.31 -4.73 -8.00
N LYS A 70 -6.87 -5.46 -9.04
CA LYS A 70 -5.61 -5.28 -9.73
C LYS A 70 -5.84 -4.56 -11.04
N VAL A 71 -4.95 -3.65 -11.39
CA VAL A 71 -4.97 -3.02 -12.71
C VAL A 71 -4.65 -4.07 -13.76
N GLU A 72 -5.58 -4.28 -14.69
CA GLU A 72 -5.44 -5.27 -15.75
C GLU A 72 -4.17 -5.04 -16.58
N GLY A 73 -3.43 -6.12 -16.87
CA GLY A 73 -2.17 -6.07 -17.62
C GLY A 73 -0.98 -5.42 -16.89
N VAL A 74 -1.17 -4.86 -15.69
CA VAL A 74 -0.10 -4.21 -14.93
C VAL A 74 0.21 -5.00 -13.65
N ARG A 75 1.40 -5.59 -13.60
CA ARG A 75 1.88 -6.27 -12.40
C ARG A 75 2.02 -5.27 -11.26
N ASN A 76 1.58 -5.66 -10.06
CA ASN A 76 1.79 -4.91 -8.83
C ASN A 76 1.23 -3.48 -8.84
N ALA A 77 0.07 -3.33 -9.47
CA ALA A 77 -0.73 -2.12 -9.42
C ALA A 77 -2.15 -2.47 -8.98
N TRP A 78 -2.69 -1.66 -8.09
CA TRP A 78 -4.02 -1.84 -7.52
C TRP A 78 -4.77 -0.53 -7.55
N ASN A 79 -6.08 -0.63 -7.77
CA ASN A 79 -7.01 0.43 -7.49
C ASN A 79 -7.90 -0.01 -6.33
N PHE A 80 -8.34 0.92 -5.50
CA PHE A 80 -9.38 0.64 -4.53
C PHE A 80 -10.14 1.90 -4.16
N HIS A 81 -11.40 1.71 -3.81
CA HIS A 81 -12.24 2.75 -3.23
C HIS A 81 -12.23 2.65 -1.70
N ALA A 82 -12.17 3.79 -1.02
CA ALA A 82 -12.31 3.91 0.42
C ALA A 82 -13.43 4.89 0.75
N THR A 83 -14.28 4.54 1.72
CA THR A 83 -15.37 5.38 2.21
C THR A 83 -15.15 5.65 3.70
N ASP A 84 -14.66 6.84 4.01
CA ASP A 84 -14.34 7.31 5.37
C ASP A 84 -13.54 6.29 6.20
N GLU A 85 -12.52 5.67 5.58
CA GLU A 85 -11.69 4.65 6.22
C GLU A 85 -10.45 5.29 6.87
N ILE A 86 -10.12 4.90 8.10
CA ILE A 86 -8.86 5.28 8.74
C ILE A 86 -7.85 4.15 8.53
N ILE A 87 -6.82 4.39 7.71
CA ILE A 87 -5.73 3.44 7.46
C ILE A 87 -4.57 3.73 8.39
N VAL A 88 -4.27 2.77 9.25
CA VAL A 88 -3.21 2.82 10.27
C VAL A 88 -1.94 2.08 9.87
N GLY A 89 -1.99 1.29 8.81
CA GLY A 89 -0.81 0.67 8.24
C GLY A 89 -0.99 0.30 6.77
N ILE A 90 0.12 0.28 6.05
CA ILE A 90 0.19 -0.12 4.64
C ILE A 90 1.36 -1.07 4.46
N GLY A 91 1.16 -2.13 3.69
CA GLY A 91 2.17 -3.16 3.54
C GLY A 91 1.90 -4.12 2.39
N LEU A 92 2.74 -5.13 2.31
CA LEU A 92 2.74 -6.13 1.25
C LEU A 92 2.85 -7.52 1.84
N ARG A 93 2.09 -8.47 1.31
CA ARG A 93 2.33 -9.89 1.56
C ARG A 93 3.20 -10.44 0.46
N SER A 94 4.33 -11.02 0.84
CA SER A 94 5.25 -11.69 -0.06
C SER A 94 5.14 -13.21 0.11
N PRO A 95 5.05 -14.00 -0.98
CA PRO A 95 5.09 -15.45 -0.89
C PRO A 95 6.52 -16.00 -0.74
N ASN A 96 7.55 -15.17 -0.98
CA ASN A 96 8.96 -15.54 -0.88
C ASN A 96 9.85 -14.28 -0.83
N PHE A 97 11.16 -14.43 -0.99
CA PHE A 97 12.09 -13.33 -1.21
C PHE A 97 11.66 -12.42 -2.37
N ALA A 98 11.65 -11.10 -2.14
CA ALA A 98 11.34 -10.09 -3.15
C ALA A 98 12.14 -8.79 -2.95
N ILE A 99 12.49 -8.12 -4.04
CA ILE A 99 13.20 -6.83 -4.05
C ILE A 99 12.20 -5.75 -4.46
N LEU A 100 11.84 -4.89 -3.52
CA LEU A 100 10.97 -3.74 -3.72
C LEU A 100 11.82 -2.49 -4.01
N ARG A 101 11.67 -1.93 -5.21
CA ARG A 101 12.44 -0.77 -5.69
C ARG A 101 11.68 0.54 -5.53
N SER A 102 10.36 0.52 -5.65
CA SER A 102 9.54 1.72 -5.44
C SER A 102 8.15 1.39 -4.90
N PHE A 103 7.57 2.34 -4.16
CA PHE A 103 6.20 2.27 -3.67
C PHE A 103 5.53 3.63 -3.87
N ILE A 104 4.43 3.65 -4.62
CA ILE A 104 3.67 4.86 -4.96
C ILE A 104 2.23 4.66 -4.50
N PHE A 105 1.76 5.57 -3.65
CA PHE A 105 0.38 5.66 -3.20
C PHE A 105 -0.19 7.02 -3.62
N ARG A 106 -1.27 7.05 -4.39
CA ARG A 106 -1.87 8.28 -4.90
C ARG A 106 -3.38 8.23 -4.84
N ARG A 107 -4.00 9.36 -4.49
CA ARG A 107 -5.43 9.59 -4.70
C ARG A 107 -5.67 9.84 -6.19
N GLN A 108 -6.69 9.19 -6.76
CA GLN A 108 -7.16 9.54 -8.09
C GLN A 108 -8.02 10.80 -7.96
N LEU A 109 -7.63 11.87 -8.66
CA LEU A 109 -8.45 13.06 -8.77
C LEU A 109 -9.29 12.91 -10.03
N ASN A 110 -10.60 12.72 -9.86
CA ASN A 110 -11.55 12.83 -10.97
C ASN A 110 -11.68 14.31 -11.34
N LEU A 111 -10.80 14.79 -12.23
CA LEU A 111 -10.88 16.14 -12.81
C LEU A 111 -12.05 16.30 -13.81
N GLY A 112 -12.89 15.27 -13.99
CA GLY A 112 -13.92 15.20 -15.04
C GLY A 112 -15.30 15.78 -14.70
N ILE A 113 -15.51 16.43 -13.55
CA ILE A 113 -16.84 17.00 -13.18
C ILE A 113 -16.83 18.53 -13.07
N LEU A 114 -15.69 19.20 -13.27
CA LEU A 114 -15.61 20.68 -13.23
C LEU A 114 -15.81 21.37 -14.59
N SER A 115 -16.17 20.65 -15.66
CA SER A 115 -16.29 21.23 -17.02
C SER A 115 -17.72 21.34 -17.57
N LYS A 116 -18.76 21.27 -16.72
CA LYS A 116 -20.16 21.44 -17.17
C LYS A 116 -20.94 22.58 -16.53
N GLU A 117 -20.26 23.50 -15.85
CA GLU A 117 -20.88 24.76 -15.41
C GLU A 117 -19.94 25.93 -15.74
N LEU A 118 -19.88 26.29 -17.03
CA LEU A 118 -19.51 27.62 -17.53
C LEU A 118 -20.26 27.88 -18.84
#